data_AF-A0A3B9LCZ6-F1
#
_entry.id   AF-A0A3B9LCZ6-F1
#
_cell.length_a   1.000
_cell.length_b   1.000
_cell.length_c   1.000
_cell.angle_alpha   90.00
_cell.angle_beta   90.00
_cell.angle_gamma   90.00
#
_symmetry.space_group_name_H-M   'P 1'
#
loop_
_entity.id
_entity.type
_entity.pdbx_description
1 polymer ?
#
loop_
_entity_poly.entity_id
_entity_poly.type
_entity_poly.pdbx_seq_one_letter_code
_entity_poly.pdbx_strand_id
1 'polypeptide(L)'
;QPEADTGRTIFSKQRATPELVWEKICEGSGLPLEKDGAFFGHPDCNSAAWIFISRRTGKYLPLLPTDAKTKRLLGEILKKIGGLSLVTDDAGTTPWRIAGLLVQHPGLALRFLFHLAALILSGRMPLNMIVDLVSGRAHTLGVGTHNFMDAAQVARADSDPVIQARLDSCVFKGAVKENGRWRAVPMCRMNHQKWNEIYEERLRDPALMHERQVLESNGASGPAEIAVN
;
A
#
# COMPACT_ATOMS: atom_id res chain seq x y z
N GLN A 1 -13.09 13.68 11.17
CA GLN A 1 -12.35 13.97 12.42
C GLN A 1 -12.71 15.35 12.96
N PRO A 2 -12.80 15.57 14.28
CA PRO A 2 -12.61 16.90 14.82
C PRO A 2 -11.16 17.29 14.52
N GLU A 3 -10.98 18.45 13.91
CA GLU A 3 -9.64 19.03 13.72
C GLU A 3 -9.05 19.19 15.13
N ALA A 4 -7.99 18.43 15.44
CA ALA A 4 -7.32 18.60 16.71
C ALA A 4 -6.81 20.03 16.77
N ASP A 5 -7.30 20.80 17.76
CA ASP A 5 -6.91 22.17 17.97
C ASP A 5 -5.46 22.21 18.49
N THR A 6 -4.54 22.10 17.54
CA THR A 6 -3.09 22.12 17.75
C THR A 6 -2.53 23.53 17.65
N GLY A 7 -3.41 24.55 17.74
CA GLY A 7 -3.04 25.97 17.79
C GLY A 7 -2.58 26.58 16.46
N ARG A 8 -2.71 25.86 15.33
CA ARG A 8 -2.31 26.35 13.98
C ARG A 8 -3.25 25.92 12.85
N THR A 9 -4.46 25.47 13.16
CA THR A 9 -5.43 25.07 12.15
C THR A 9 -5.92 26.30 11.39
N ILE A 10 -5.49 26.47 10.15
CA ILE A 10 -6.14 27.42 9.23
C ILE A 10 -7.45 26.77 8.82
N PHE A 11 -8.55 27.18 9.47
CA PHE A 11 -9.88 26.73 9.11
C PHE A 11 -10.20 27.21 7.69
N SER A 12 -10.05 26.29 6.73
CA SER A 12 -10.64 26.48 5.41
C SER A 12 -12.14 26.72 5.58
N LYS A 13 -12.71 27.69 4.87
CA LYS A 13 -14.18 27.89 4.83
C LYS A 13 -14.92 26.63 4.35
N GLN A 14 -14.22 25.76 3.63
CA GLN A 14 -14.71 24.47 3.17
C GLN A 14 -13.88 23.35 3.81
N ARG A 15 -14.51 22.54 4.64
CA ARG A 15 -13.86 21.42 5.32
C ARG A 15 -13.16 20.52 4.29
N ALA A 16 -11.86 20.30 4.44
CA ALA A 16 -11.16 19.29 3.66
C ALA A 16 -11.61 17.91 4.16
N THR A 17 -12.27 17.15 3.30
CA THR A 17 -12.65 15.77 3.60
C THR A 17 -11.70 14.81 2.87
N PRO A 18 -11.46 13.60 3.41
CA PRO A 18 -10.70 12.57 2.72
C PRO A 18 -11.21 12.29 1.30
N GLU A 19 -12.51 12.46 1.05
CA GLU A 19 -13.15 12.29 -0.26
C GLU A 19 -12.73 13.38 -1.23
N LEU A 20 -12.72 14.65 -0.80
CA LEU A 20 -12.30 15.79 -1.62
C LEU A 20 -10.81 15.72 -1.99
N VAL A 21 -9.98 15.28 -1.05
CA VAL A 21 -8.55 15.05 -1.33
C VAL A 21 -8.39 13.95 -2.36
N TRP A 22 -9.14 12.85 -2.23
CA TRP A 22 -9.07 11.74 -3.16
C TRP A 22 -9.56 12.10 -4.57
N GLU A 23 -10.64 12.89 -4.66
CA GLU A 23 -11.14 13.45 -5.92
C GLU A 23 -10.04 14.24 -6.64
N LYS A 24 -9.33 15.12 -5.92
CA LYS A 24 -8.20 15.88 -6.48
C LYS A 24 -7.04 15.00 -6.95
N ILE A 25 -6.77 13.88 -6.28
CA ILE A 25 -5.78 12.89 -6.72
C ILE A 25 -6.22 12.22 -8.02
N CYS A 26 -7.48 11.80 -8.11
CA CYS A 26 -8.03 11.21 -9.33
C CYS A 26 -8.01 12.22 -10.50
N GLU A 27 -8.39 13.47 -10.26
CA GLU A 27 -8.29 14.56 -11.24
C GLU A 27 -6.84 14.76 -11.72
N GLY A 28 -5.89 14.91 -10.78
CA GLY A 28 -4.49 15.18 -11.10
C GLY A 28 -3.78 14.01 -11.80
N SER A 29 -4.16 12.77 -11.48
CA SER A 29 -3.61 11.58 -12.14
C SER A 29 -4.29 11.24 -13.47
N GLY A 30 -5.50 11.78 -13.71
CA GLY A 30 -6.35 11.39 -14.83
C GLY A 30 -6.85 9.94 -14.73
N LEU A 31 -6.80 9.33 -13.54
CA LEU A 31 -7.16 7.94 -13.31
C LEU A 31 -8.27 7.79 -12.26
N PRO A 32 -9.21 6.85 -12.45
CA PRO A 32 -10.16 6.47 -11.41
C PRO A 32 -9.46 5.53 -10.41
N LEU A 33 -8.82 6.09 -9.39
CA LEU A 33 -8.11 5.31 -8.37
C LEU A 33 -9.06 4.83 -7.27
N GLU A 34 -8.92 3.56 -6.89
CA GLU A 34 -9.69 2.95 -5.80
C GLU A 34 -9.16 3.40 -4.44
N LYS A 35 -9.84 4.35 -3.79
CA LYS A 35 -9.49 4.85 -2.45
C LYS A 35 -9.34 3.74 -1.43
N ASP A 36 -10.29 2.82 -1.46
CA ASP A 36 -10.42 1.77 -0.45
C ASP A 36 -9.63 0.51 -0.84
N GLY A 37 -8.63 0.69 -1.70
CA GLY A 37 -7.79 -0.39 -2.21
C GLY A 37 -6.89 -1.01 -1.15
N ALA A 38 -6.37 -0.18 -0.26
CA ALA A 38 -5.80 -0.61 1.01
C ALA A 38 -5.89 0.47 2.08
N PHE A 39 -5.92 0.00 3.33
CA PHE A 39 -5.91 0.83 4.51
C PHE A 39 -4.81 0.39 5.46
N PHE A 40 -4.14 1.36 6.08
CA PHE A 40 -3.18 1.11 7.14
C PHE A 40 -3.60 1.90 8.39
N GLY A 41 -4.38 1.25 9.25
CA GLY A 41 -5.03 1.91 10.39
C GLY A 41 -6.45 2.36 10.04
N HIS A 42 -6.82 3.58 10.44
CA HIS A 42 -8.18 4.08 10.24
C HIS A 42 -8.41 4.53 8.77
N PRO A 43 -9.51 4.11 8.11
CA PRO A 43 -9.74 4.38 6.68
C PRO A 43 -9.80 5.86 6.31
N ASP A 44 -10.33 6.71 7.21
CA ASP A 44 -10.35 8.17 6.99
C ASP A 44 -8.98 8.83 7.09
N CYS A 45 -8.00 8.15 7.70
CA CYS A 45 -6.69 8.69 8.01
C CYS A 45 -5.62 8.22 7.03
N ASN A 46 -5.75 7.01 6.51
CA ASN A 46 -4.74 6.36 5.70
C ASN A 46 -5.36 5.43 4.67
N SER A 47 -5.51 5.95 3.46
CA SER A 47 -5.96 5.22 2.28
C SER A 47 -4.87 5.26 1.21
N ALA A 48 -4.66 4.13 0.54
CA ALA A 48 -3.68 4.01 -0.52
C ALA A 48 -4.24 3.28 -1.74
N ALA A 49 -3.82 3.74 -2.92
CA ALA A 49 -4.04 3.09 -4.19
C ALA A 49 -2.72 2.86 -4.90
N TRP A 50 -2.69 1.85 -5.76
CA TRP A 50 -1.53 1.53 -6.57
C TRP A 50 -1.81 1.79 -8.03
N ILE A 51 -0.82 2.40 -8.68
CA ILE A 51 -0.77 2.61 -10.11
C ILE A 51 0.27 1.66 -10.67
N PHE A 52 -0.06 0.97 -11.75
CA PHE A 52 0.85 0.12 -12.50
C PHE A 52 1.43 0.89 -13.68
N ILE A 53 2.76 0.91 -13.83
CA ILE A 53 3.49 1.70 -14.81
C ILE A 53 4.34 0.78 -15.69
N SER A 54 4.19 0.88 -17.01
CA SER A 54 5.09 0.28 -18.00
C SER A 54 6.27 1.21 -18.24
N ARG A 55 7.48 0.81 -17.82
CA ARG A 55 8.71 1.60 -18.08
C ARG A 55 8.99 1.78 -19.56
N ARG A 56 8.62 0.80 -20.40
CA ARG A 56 8.89 0.83 -21.83
C ARG A 56 8.02 1.83 -22.58
N THR A 57 6.76 1.97 -22.18
CA THR A 57 5.78 2.77 -22.94
C THR A 57 5.33 4.03 -22.23
N GLY A 58 5.69 4.19 -20.94
CA GLY A 58 5.20 5.28 -20.10
C GLY A 58 3.71 5.18 -19.78
N LYS A 59 2.99 4.16 -20.27
CA LYS A 59 1.59 3.95 -19.95
C LYS A 59 1.43 3.57 -18.49
N TYR A 60 0.36 4.07 -17.88
CA TYR A 60 0.01 3.78 -16.50
C TYR A 60 -1.49 3.51 -16.36
N LEU A 61 -1.85 2.62 -15.44
CA LEU A 61 -3.23 2.23 -15.16
C LEU A 61 -3.46 1.94 -13.67
N PRO A 62 -4.69 2.06 -13.15
CA PRO A 62 -5.01 1.68 -11.79
C PRO A 62 -4.76 0.17 -11.61
N LEU A 63 -4.01 -0.21 -10.58
CA LEU A 63 -3.75 -1.62 -10.29
C LEU A 63 -5.02 -2.33 -9.79
N LEU A 64 -5.83 -1.62 -9.00
CA LEU A 64 -7.07 -2.13 -8.43
C LEU A 64 -8.28 -1.66 -9.24
N PRO A 65 -9.25 -2.56 -9.47
CA PRO A 65 -10.47 -2.22 -10.19
C PRO A 65 -11.39 -1.35 -9.33
N THR A 66 -12.09 -0.41 -9.96
CA THR A 66 -13.13 0.38 -9.31
C THR A 66 -14.53 -0.24 -9.42
N ASP A 67 -14.74 -1.14 -10.38
CA ASP A 67 -16.04 -1.77 -10.60
C ASP A 67 -16.29 -2.97 -9.66
N ALA A 68 -17.52 -3.08 -9.15
CA ALA A 68 -17.89 -4.09 -8.17
C ALA A 68 -17.74 -5.54 -8.68
N LYS A 69 -17.94 -5.77 -9.98
CA LYS A 69 -17.86 -7.11 -10.58
C LYS A 69 -16.43 -7.62 -10.55
N THR A 70 -15.48 -6.79 -10.95
CA THR A 70 -14.06 -7.13 -10.95
C THR A 70 -13.51 -7.20 -9.52
N LYS A 71 -13.91 -6.28 -8.63
CA LYS A 71 -13.57 -6.35 -7.19
C LYS A 71 -13.99 -7.69 -6.57
N ARG A 72 -15.20 -8.16 -6.86
CA ARG A 72 -15.69 -9.45 -6.36
C ARG A 72 -14.86 -10.62 -6.88
N LEU A 73 -14.53 -10.62 -8.17
CA LEU A 73 -13.67 -11.65 -8.77
C LEU A 73 -12.27 -11.67 -8.13
N LEU A 74 -11.65 -10.50 -7.98
CA LEU A 74 -10.34 -10.38 -7.35
C LEU A 74 -10.40 -10.81 -5.87
N GLY A 75 -11.45 -10.44 -5.15
CA GLY A 75 -11.68 -10.87 -3.77
C GLY A 75 -11.86 -12.38 -3.63
N GLU A 76 -12.55 -13.04 -4.56
CA GLU A 76 -12.67 -14.50 -4.60
C GLU A 76 -11.30 -15.17 -4.83
N ILE A 77 -10.47 -14.62 -5.71
CA ILE A 77 -9.09 -15.08 -5.94
C ILE A 77 -8.23 -14.88 -4.68
N LEU A 78 -8.21 -13.69 -4.10
CA LEU A 78 -7.40 -13.35 -2.93
C LEU A 78 -7.78 -14.20 -1.71
N LYS A 79 -9.08 -14.47 -1.49
CA LYS A 79 -9.55 -15.37 -0.42
C LYS A 79 -9.01 -16.79 -0.56
N LYS A 80 -8.75 -17.25 -1.78
CA LYS A 80 -8.22 -18.58 -2.05
C LYS A 80 -6.69 -18.62 -2.02
N ILE A 81 -6.02 -17.53 -2.43
CA ILE A 81 -4.55 -17.44 -2.36
C ILE A 81 -4.08 -17.25 -0.90
N GLY A 82 -4.88 -16.58 -0.06
CA GLY A 82 -4.57 -16.34 1.36
C GLY A 82 -3.64 -15.16 1.62
N GLY A 83 -3.44 -14.29 0.62
CA GLY A 83 -2.48 -13.18 0.64
C GLY A 83 -1.34 -13.39 -0.34
N LEU A 84 -0.93 -12.33 -1.02
CA LEU A 84 0.21 -12.29 -1.93
C LEU A 84 1.18 -11.24 -1.40
N SER A 85 2.37 -11.67 -0.97
CA SER A 85 3.49 -10.76 -0.83
C SER A 85 4.30 -10.80 -2.12
N LEU A 86 4.40 -9.66 -2.80
CA LEU A 86 5.32 -9.48 -3.93
C LEU A 86 6.73 -9.06 -3.46
N VAL A 87 6.92 -8.90 -2.14
CA VAL A 87 8.25 -8.83 -1.55
C VAL A 87 8.85 -10.23 -1.68
N THR A 88 10.09 -10.29 -2.14
CA THR A 88 10.88 -11.52 -2.35
C THR A 88 10.98 -12.45 -1.14
N ASP A 89 10.46 -12.04 0.01
CA ASP A 89 10.23 -12.83 1.23
C ASP A 89 9.26 -14.01 1.01
N ASP A 90 8.28 -13.93 0.10
CA ASP A 90 7.44 -15.07 -0.31
C ASP A 90 8.12 -15.86 -1.46
N ALA A 91 9.30 -16.38 -1.12
CA ALA A 91 10.07 -17.45 -1.74
C ALA A 91 9.45 -18.06 -3.01
N GLY A 92 9.77 -17.55 -4.21
CA GLY A 92 9.71 -18.23 -5.54
C GLY A 92 8.48 -19.05 -5.94
N THR A 93 7.45 -19.11 -5.10
CA THR A 93 6.36 -20.09 -5.10
C THR A 93 5.04 -19.43 -5.44
N THR A 94 4.99 -18.09 -5.42
CA THR A 94 3.84 -17.30 -5.87
C THR A 94 3.30 -17.73 -7.24
N PRO A 95 4.13 -17.94 -8.29
CA PRO A 95 3.63 -18.45 -9.57
C PRO A 95 3.00 -19.85 -9.44
N TRP A 96 3.58 -20.73 -8.63
CA TRP A 96 3.07 -22.09 -8.39
C TRP A 96 1.80 -22.12 -7.54
N ARG A 97 1.67 -21.21 -6.55
CA ARG A 97 0.46 -21.02 -5.75
C ARG A 97 -0.69 -20.52 -6.62
N ILE A 98 -0.41 -19.56 -7.50
CA ILE A 98 -1.38 -19.08 -8.48
C ILE A 98 -1.76 -20.22 -9.45
N ALA A 99 -0.79 -20.95 -9.99
CA ALA A 99 -1.06 -22.07 -10.89
C ALA A 99 -1.90 -23.17 -10.21
N GLY A 100 -1.51 -23.59 -9.00
CA GLY A 100 -2.25 -24.58 -8.21
C GLY A 100 -3.68 -24.14 -7.92
N LEU A 101 -3.88 -22.85 -7.62
CA LEU A 101 -5.20 -22.27 -7.39
C LEU A 101 -6.07 -22.27 -8.65
N LEU A 102 -5.49 -21.95 -9.81
CA LEU A 102 -6.20 -22.01 -11.08
C LEU A 102 -6.61 -23.44 -11.44
N VAL A 103 -5.74 -24.43 -11.15
CA VAL A 103 -6.02 -25.86 -11.36
C VAL A 103 -7.11 -26.37 -10.40
N GLN A 104 -7.05 -26.00 -9.13
CA GLN A 104 -8.03 -26.42 -8.12
C GLN A 104 -9.40 -25.72 -8.28
N HIS A 105 -9.44 -24.57 -8.95
CA HIS A 105 -10.64 -23.75 -9.12
C HIS A 105 -10.88 -23.37 -10.59
N PRO A 106 -11.20 -24.33 -11.48
CA PRO A 106 -11.29 -24.10 -12.92
C PRO A 106 -12.35 -23.06 -13.31
N GLY A 107 -13.48 -22.99 -12.59
CA GLY A 107 -14.50 -21.97 -12.83
C GLY A 107 -14.02 -20.55 -12.51
N LEU A 108 -13.18 -20.40 -11.47
CA LEU A 108 -12.56 -19.12 -11.12
C LEU A 108 -11.48 -18.75 -12.14
N ALA A 109 -10.69 -19.73 -12.57
CA ALA A 109 -9.69 -19.56 -13.62
C ALA A 109 -10.30 -19.07 -14.93
N LEU A 110 -11.40 -19.70 -15.39
CA LEU A 110 -12.11 -19.27 -16.60
C LEU A 110 -12.61 -17.83 -16.46
N ARG A 111 -13.25 -17.46 -15.35
CA ARG A 111 -13.73 -16.09 -15.11
C ARG A 111 -12.58 -15.07 -15.12
N PHE A 112 -11.44 -15.42 -14.52
CA PHE A 112 -10.24 -14.59 -14.55
C PHE A 112 -9.67 -14.44 -15.96
N LEU A 113 -9.56 -15.52 -16.72
CA LEU A 113 -9.07 -15.49 -18.11
C LEU A 113 -10.01 -14.69 -19.02
N PHE A 114 -11.33 -14.85 -18.89
CA PHE A 114 -12.30 -14.02 -19.62
C PHE A 114 -12.18 -12.54 -19.26
N HIS A 115 -11.97 -12.23 -17.99
CA HIS A 115 -11.76 -10.85 -17.55
C HIS A 115 -10.46 -10.27 -18.14
N LEU A 116 -9.34 -11.01 -18.07
CA LEU A 116 -8.07 -10.60 -18.64
C LEU A 116 -8.18 -10.40 -20.16
N ALA A 117 -8.82 -11.33 -20.87
CA ALA A 117 -9.08 -11.20 -22.30
C ALA A 117 -9.92 -9.95 -22.61
N ALA A 118 -10.95 -9.65 -21.82
CA ALA A 118 -11.75 -8.45 -21.98
C ALA A 118 -10.94 -7.16 -21.73
N LEU A 119 -10.03 -7.15 -20.75
CA LEU A 119 -9.13 -6.01 -20.52
C LEU A 119 -8.17 -5.77 -21.69
N ILE A 120 -7.64 -6.85 -22.27
CA ILE A 120 -6.75 -6.78 -23.45
C ILE A 120 -7.53 -6.29 -24.67
N LEU A 121 -8.67 -6.91 -24.97
CA LEU A 121 -9.48 -6.60 -26.14
C LEU A 121 -10.09 -5.20 -26.08
N SER A 122 -10.41 -4.70 -24.88
CA SER A 122 -10.87 -3.31 -24.68
C SER A 122 -9.74 -2.27 -24.72
N GLY A 123 -8.48 -2.70 -24.85
CA GLY A 123 -7.32 -1.81 -24.83
C GLY A 123 -6.97 -1.22 -23.45
N ARG A 124 -7.74 -1.56 -22.40
CA ARG A 124 -7.50 -1.12 -21.02
C ARG A 124 -6.22 -1.72 -20.44
N MET A 125 -5.86 -2.93 -20.86
CA MET A 125 -4.59 -3.57 -20.52
C MET A 125 -3.82 -3.94 -21.79
N PRO A 126 -2.92 -3.07 -22.26
CA PRO A 126 -2.10 -3.36 -23.43
C PRO A 126 -1.22 -4.61 -23.21
N LEU A 127 -1.11 -5.49 -24.22
CA LEU A 127 -0.29 -6.71 -24.14
C LEU A 127 1.16 -6.43 -23.73
N ASN A 128 1.72 -5.30 -24.16
CA ASN A 128 3.04 -4.85 -23.74
C ASN A 128 3.17 -4.68 -22.23
N MET A 129 2.11 -4.30 -21.51
CA MET A 129 2.14 -4.17 -20.05
C MET A 129 2.20 -5.54 -19.36
N ILE A 130 1.57 -6.57 -19.94
CA ILE A 130 1.70 -7.96 -19.45
C ILE A 130 3.13 -8.44 -19.67
N VAL A 131 3.71 -8.20 -20.85
CA VAL A 131 5.11 -8.53 -21.13
C VAL A 131 6.05 -7.80 -20.17
N ASP A 132 5.81 -6.51 -19.90
CA ASP A 132 6.62 -5.73 -18.98
C ASP A 132 6.47 -6.23 -17.52
N LEU A 133 5.28 -6.71 -17.11
CA LEU A 133 5.06 -7.35 -15.81
C LEU A 133 5.92 -8.61 -15.67
N VAL A 134 5.79 -9.54 -16.62
CA VAL A 134 6.45 -10.85 -16.58
C VAL A 134 7.97 -10.71 -16.76
N SER A 135 8.44 -9.69 -17.48
CA SER A 135 9.87 -9.40 -17.66
C SER A 135 10.49 -8.55 -16.56
N GLY A 136 9.75 -8.22 -15.49
CA GLY A 136 10.25 -7.40 -14.38
C GLY A 136 10.50 -5.93 -14.75
N ARG A 137 9.97 -5.47 -15.89
CA ARG A 137 10.12 -4.09 -16.39
C ARG A 137 8.97 -3.18 -15.99
N ALA A 138 7.93 -3.70 -15.34
CA ALA A 138 6.90 -2.87 -14.76
C ALA A 138 7.27 -2.33 -13.38
N HIS A 139 6.68 -1.20 -13.00
CA HIS A 139 6.78 -0.60 -11.67
C HIS A 139 5.40 -0.33 -11.12
N THR A 140 5.30 -0.34 -9.79
CA THR A 140 4.11 0.14 -9.08
C THR A 140 4.45 1.47 -8.41
N LEU A 141 3.48 2.39 -8.42
CA LEU A 141 3.53 3.63 -7.65
C LEU A 141 2.37 3.61 -6.65
N GLY A 142 2.69 3.69 -5.37
CA GLY A 142 1.69 3.86 -4.31
C GLY A 142 1.36 5.33 -4.15
N VAL A 143 0.08 5.68 -4.26
CA VAL A 143 -0.45 7.00 -3.91
C VAL A 143 -1.25 6.83 -2.64
N GLY A 144 -0.80 7.48 -1.56
CA GLY A 144 -1.45 7.43 -0.27
C GLY A 144 -1.79 8.81 0.26
N THR A 145 -2.93 8.91 0.95
CA THR A 145 -3.28 10.10 1.73
C THR A 145 -3.08 9.81 3.20
N HIS A 146 -2.32 10.65 3.89
CA HIS A 146 -2.20 10.59 5.35
C HIS A 146 -2.56 11.94 5.97
N ASN A 147 -3.72 12.00 6.63
CA ASN A 147 -4.31 13.25 7.12
C ASN A 147 -3.78 13.63 8.52
N PHE A 148 -2.46 13.86 8.64
CA PHE A 148 -1.87 14.30 9.90
C PHE A 148 -0.90 15.47 9.72
N MET A 149 0.09 15.36 8.83
CA MET A 149 1.09 16.39 8.54
C MET A 149 1.48 16.33 7.08
N ASP A 150 1.83 17.46 6.48
CA ASP A 150 2.36 17.45 5.10
C ASP A 150 3.80 16.90 5.07
N ALA A 151 4.22 16.39 3.90
CA ALA A 151 5.54 15.77 3.75
C ALA A 151 6.70 16.75 3.99
N ALA A 152 6.53 18.04 3.70
CA ALA A 152 7.57 19.06 3.91
C ALA A 152 7.76 19.40 5.39
N GLN A 153 6.70 19.32 6.19
CA GLN A 153 6.77 19.38 7.65
C GLN A 153 7.50 18.16 8.19
N VAL A 154 7.13 16.96 7.75
CA VAL A 154 7.78 15.71 8.18
C VAL A 154 9.29 15.74 7.89
N ALA A 155 9.69 16.23 6.71
CA ALA A 155 11.10 16.36 6.32
C ALA A 155 11.93 17.28 7.22
N ARG A 156 11.30 18.20 7.96
CA ARG A 156 11.98 19.12 8.89
C ARG A 156 11.94 18.68 10.34
N ALA A 157 11.36 17.52 10.64
CA ALA A 157 11.17 17.02 12.01
C ALA A 157 12.45 17.03 12.85
N ASP A 158 13.57 16.63 12.26
CA ASP A 158 14.85 16.56 12.98
C ASP A 158 15.41 17.95 13.36
N SER A 159 14.87 19.02 12.76
CA SER A 159 15.27 20.42 12.98
C SER A 159 14.19 21.29 13.65
N ASP A 160 12.99 20.75 13.86
CA ASP A 160 11.86 21.46 14.48
C ASP A 160 11.27 20.61 15.62
N PRO A 161 11.54 20.95 16.89
CA PRO A 161 11.11 20.16 18.04
C PRO A 161 9.58 20.10 18.20
N VAL A 162 8.83 21.06 17.65
CA VAL A 162 7.36 21.04 17.68
C VAL A 162 6.83 20.00 16.69
N ILE A 163 7.41 19.94 15.50
CA ILE A 163 7.11 18.92 14.49
C ILE A 163 7.47 17.53 15.03
N GLN A 164 8.63 17.40 15.67
CA GLN A 164 9.06 16.14 16.29
C GLN A 164 8.08 15.67 17.38
N ALA A 165 7.71 16.54 18.32
CA ALA A 165 6.76 16.20 19.39
C ALA A 165 5.38 15.77 18.83
N ARG A 166 4.94 16.40 17.73
CA ARG A 166 3.70 16.02 17.04
C ARG A 166 3.79 14.62 16.41
N LEU A 167 4.91 14.27 15.80
CA LEU A 167 5.15 12.92 15.29
C LEU A 167 5.20 11.89 16.41
N ASP A 168 5.84 12.19 17.54
CA ASP A 168 5.95 11.30 18.69
C ASP A 168 4.57 11.02 19.32
N SER A 169 3.67 12.00 19.26
CA SER A 169 2.27 11.92 19.70
C SER A 169 1.36 11.13 18.74
N CYS A 170 1.85 10.72 17.57
CA CYS A 170 1.03 9.98 16.61
C CYS A 170 0.65 8.61 17.19
N VAL A 171 -0.66 8.36 17.35
CA VAL A 171 -1.17 7.07 17.84
C VAL A 171 -1.03 5.93 16.83
N PHE A 172 -0.86 6.26 15.55
CA PHE A 172 -0.64 5.29 14.48
C PHE A 172 0.86 5.14 14.21
N LYS A 173 1.44 4.05 14.71
CA LYS A 173 2.86 3.71 14.53
C LYS A 173 3.02 2.35 13.86
N GLY A 174 3.91 2.25 12.89
CA GLY A 174 4.38 0.98 12.33
C GLY A 174 5.52 0.42 13.19
N ALA A 175 5.58 -0.90 13.36
CA ALA A 175 6.72 -1.55 14.00
C ALA A 175 7.78 -1.86 12.95
N VAL A 176 9.00 -1.35 13.14
CA VAL A 176 10.15 -1.60 12.25
C VAL A 176 11.29 -2.20 13.06
N LYS A 177 11.94 -3.23 12.55
CA LYS A 177 13.13 -3.81 13.17
C LYS A 177 14.37 -3.06 12.70
N GLU A 178 15.05 -2.36 13.61
CA GLU A 178 16.32 -1.67 13.36
C GLU A 178 17.41 -2.27 14.26
N ASN A 179 18.52 -2.73 13.68
CA ASN A 179 19.64 -3.32 14.43
C ASN A 179 19.19 -4.42 15.41
N GLY A 180 18.28 -5.29 14.96
CA GLY A 180 17.74 -6.38 15.78
C GLY A 180 16.65 -5.98 16.79
N ARG A 181 16.33 -4.68 16.94
CA ARG A 181 15.34 -4.19 17.92
C ARG A 181 14.12 -3.60 17.24
N TRP A 182 12.92 -3.94 17.73
CA TRP A 182 11.68 -3.35 17.26
C TRP A 182 11.54 -1.90 17.75
N ARG A 183 11.22 -0.99 16.84
CA ARG A 183 10.94 0.41 17.11
C ARG A 183 9.58 0.78 16.52
N ALA A 184 8.81 1.54 17.29
CA ALA A 184 7.55 2.11 16.83
C ALA A 184 7.84 3.42 16.09
N VAL A 185 7.57 3.44 14.79
CA VAL A 185 7.80 4.59 13.90
C VAL A 185 6.45 5.20 13.51
N PRO A 186 6.22 6.51 13.72
CA PRO A 186 4.99 7.18 13.31
C PRO A 186 4.68 6.99 11.82
N MET A 187 3.40 6.75 11.48
CA MET A 187 3.01 6.44 10.08
C MET A 187 3.39 7.55 9.08
N CYS A 188 3.42 8.82 9.50
CA CYS A 188 3.97 9.92 8.68
C CYS A 188 5.42 9.67 8.25
N ARG A 189 6.27 9.29 9.21
CA ARG A 189 7.69 9.03 8.97
C ARG A 189 7.88 7.72 8.19
N MET A 190 7.00 6.74 8.43
CA MET A 190 6.93 5.51 7.63
C MET A 190 6.70 5.79 6.14
N ASN A 191 5.66 6.55 5.84
CA ASN A 191 5.23 6.82 4.47
C ASN A 191 6.13 7.83 3.75
N HIS A 192 6.72 8.80 4.47
CA HIS A 192 7.61 9.80 3.87
C HIS A 192 8.95 9.21 3.42
N GLN A 193 9.58 8.40 4.28
CA GLN A 193 11.00 8.04 4.11
C GLN A 193 11.29 6.59 4.47
N LYS A 194 10.77 6.08 5.60
CA LYS A 194 11.23 4.81 6.16
C LYS A 194 10.98 3.60 5.24
N TRP A 195 9.84 3.54 4.55
CA TRP A 195 9.59 2.45 3.61
C TRP A 195 10.63 2.41 2.48
N ASN A 196 10.99 3.57 1.94
CA ASN A 196 12.01 3.66 0.89
C ASN A 196 13.37 3.20 1.42
N GLU A 197 13.77 3.63 2.62
CA GLU A 197 15.03 3.16 3.25
C GLU A 197 15.05 1.64 3.42
N ILE A 198 13.97 1.07 3.96
CA ILE A 198 13.84 -0.39 4.15
C ILE A 198 13.95 -1.11 2.81
N TYR A 199 13.24 -0.63 1.78
CA TYR A 199 13.29 -1.25 0.45
C TYR A 199 14.67 -1.12 -0.20
N GLU A 200 15.31 0.05 -0.12
CA GLU A 200 16.64 0.25 -0.67
C GLU A 200 17.71 -0.61 0.02
N GLU A 201 17.68 -0.69 1.36
CA GLU A 201 18.61 -1.53 2.13
C GLU A 201 18.46 -3.00 1.76
N ARG A 202 17.21 -3.48 1.64
CA ARG A 202 16.92 -4.86 1.23
C ARG A 202 17.27 -5.14 -0.23
N LEU A 203 17.12 -4.17 -1.12
CA LEU A 203 17.56 -4.31 -2.51
C LEU A 203 19.09 -4.37 -2.62
N ARG A 204 19.83 -3.79 -1.65
CA ARG A 204 21.30 -3.85 -1.59
C ARG A 204 21.81 -5.17 -1.01
N ASP A 205 21.08 -5.82 -0.11
CA ASP A 205 21.42 -7.12 0.45
C ASP A 205 20.29 -8.16 0.25
N PRO A 206 20.41 -9.04 -0.75
CA PRO A 206 19.44 -10.11 -1.01
C PRO A 206 19.18 -11.04 0.18
N ALA A 207 20.07 -11.14 1.18
CA ALA A 207 19.81 -11.94 2.37
C ALA A 207 18.72 -11.32 3.27
N LEU A 208 18.64 -9.99 3.33
CA LEU A 208 17.62 -9.25 4.10
C LEU A 208 16.22 -9.35 3.50
N MET A 209 16.13 -9.72 2.22
CA MET A 209 14.88 -10.03 1.52
C MET A 209 14.24 -11.36 1.94
N HIS A 210 14.88 -12.12 2.84
CA HIS A 210 14.36 -13.35 3.44
C HIS A 210 14.04 -13.19 4.94
N GLU A 211 14.30 -12.02 5.51
CA GLU A 211 14.00 -11.74 6.91
C GLU A 211 12.55 -11.28 7.10
N ARG A 212 11.76 -12.08 7.81
CA ARG A 212 10.37 -11.75 8.18
C ARG A 212 10.28 -10.46 9.03
N GLN A 213 9.43 -9.53 8.59
CA GLN A 213 9.10 -8.27 9.30
C GLN A 213 7.76 -8.32 10.03
N VAL A 214 7.25 -9.52 10.33
CA VAL A 214 6.02 -9.68 11.11
C VAL A 214 6.41 -10.04 12.53
N LEU A 215 5.83 -9.35 13.51
CA LEU A 215 5.92 -9.77 14.91
C LEU A 215 5.29 -11.17 14.99
N GLU A 216 6.09 -12.20 15.29
CA GLU A 216 5.50 -13.50 15.58
C GLU A 216 4.63 -13.32 16.83
N SER A 217 3.32 -13.46 16.66
CA SER A 217 2.45 -13.73 17.80
C SER A 217 2.80 -15.13 18.28
N ASN A 218 3.87 -15.24 19.08
CA ASN A 218 4.09 -16.41 19.91
C ASN A 218 2.76 -16.66 20.60
N GLY A 219 2.17 -17.83 20.38
CA GLY A 219 0.76 -18.15 20.65
C GLY A 219 0.32 -17.94 22.09
N ALA A 220 0.18 -16.69 22.49
CA ALA A 220 -0.27 -16.25 23.79
C ALA A 220 -1.73 -15.82 23.61
N SER A 221 -2.62 -16.77 23.84
CA SER A 221 -3.98 -16.49 24.26
C SER A 221 -3.94 -15.70 25.58
N GLY A 222 -3.91 -14.37 25.48
CA GLY A 222 -3.97 -13.45 26.62
C GLY A 222 -3.80 -12.00 26.16
N PRO A 223 -4.50 -11.02 26.77
CA PRO A 223 -4.42 -9.63 26.35
C PRO A 223 -3.01 -9.10 26.62
N ALA A 224 -2.31 -8.68 25.57
CA ALA A 224 -1.02 -8.02 25.70
C ALA A 224 -1.23 -6.64 26.34
N GLU A 225 -0.80 -6.48 27.59
CA GLU A 225 -0.62 -5.17 28.21
C GLU A 225 0.43 -4.40 27.39
N ILE A 226 -0.04 -3.40 26.66
CA ILE A 226 0.82 -2.35 26.11
C ILE A 226 1.12 -1.42 27.28
N ALA A 227 2.30 -1.57 27.89
CA ALA A 227 2.82 -0.59 28.83
C ALA A 227 3.06 0.72 28.08
N VAL A 228 2.22 1.71 28.38
CA VAL A 228 2.42 3.10 27.99
C VAL A 228 3.31 3.74 29.06
N ASN A 229 4.52 4.15 28.66
CA ASN A 229 5.27 5.20 29.34
C ASN A 229 5.26 6.44 28.45
#